data_AF-A0A271KE01-F1
#
_entry.id   AF-A0A271KE01-F1
#
_cell.length_a   1.000
_cell.length_b   1.000
_cell.length_c   1.000
_cell.angle_alpha   90.00
_cell.angle_beta   90.00
_cell.angle_gamma   90.00
#
_symmetry.space_group_name_H-M   'P 1'
#
loop_
_entity.id
_entity.type
_entity.pdbx_description
1 polymer ?
#
loop_
_entity_poly.entity_id
_entity_poly.type
_entity_poly.pdbx_seq_one_letter_code
_entity_poly.pdbx_strand_id
1 'polypeptide(L)'
;MTAKQHSGMAADSIEFECELPEPPEKVWRALTVPDLLAAWMMPNDIKPEIGGRFAFAKADGQIECEILDAEPERLLRYSWRERPASGNAAHPLDSPIVSIVTFTLDRTISGGTHLRIVHDGFARVATSAVATVGAGCRLSLNAHNPRQIIAANTPRLSLRAA
;
A
#
# COMPACT_ATOMS: atom_id res chain seq x y z
N MET A 1 26.34 16.19 16.51
CA MET A 1 26.14 15.21 15.42
C MET A 1 24.80 15.50 14.80
N THR A 2 24.74 15.61 13.47
CA THR A 2 23.61 16.22 12.74
C THR A 2 22.40 15.29 12.69
N ALA A 3 21.26 15.74 13.21
CA ALA A 3 19.97 15.11 12.93
C ALA A 3 19.69 15.23 11.42
N LYS A 4 19.49 14.09 10.76
CA LYS A 4 19.24 14.05 9.31
C LYS A 4 17.86 14.65 9.05
N GLN A 5 17.80 15.73 8.28
CA GLN A 5 16.58 16.49 8.04
C GLN A 5 15.56 15.65 7.27
N HIS A 6 14.29 15.66 7.71
CA HIS A 6 13.17 15.18 6.91
C HIS A 6 13.07 16.03 5.65
N SER A 7 13.23 15.42 4.48
CA SER A 7 13.25 16.10 3.18
C SER A 7 12.00 15.76 2.39
N GLY A 8 11.20 16.77 2.03
CA GLY A 8 10.13 16.65 1.04
C GLY A 8 8.81 16.05 1.54
N MET A 9 8.05 16.80 2.33
CA MET A 9 6.72 16.39 2.80
C MET A 9 5.67 16.55 1.68
N ALA A 10 5.38 15.47 0.95
CA ALA A 10 4.20 15.40 0.09
C ALA A 10 2.94 15.39 0.97
N ALA A 11 2.06 16.38 0.83
CA ALA A 11 1.00 16.67 1.80
C ALA A 11 -0.23 15.73 1.74
N ASP A 12 -0.21 14.74 0.84
CA ASP A 12 -1.34 13.86 0.51
C ASP A 12 -0.91 12.37 0.46
N SER A 13 -0.16 11.91 1.47
CA SER A 13 0.30 10.52 1.57
C SER A 13 0.01 9.87 2.93
N ILE A 14 -0.19 8.55 2.90
CA ILE A 14 -0.35 7.69 4.07
C ILE A 14 0.87 6.77 4.14
N GLU A 15 1.55 6.74 5.28
CA GLU A 15 2.75 5.92 5.49
C GLU A 15 2.54 4.90 6.62
N PHE A 16 2.93 3.65 6.36
CA PHE A 16 2.97 2.57 7.34
C PHE A 16 4.41 2.04 7.42
N GLU A 17 4.92 1.86 8.63
CA GLU A 17 6.22 1.24 8.89
C GLU A 17 6.03 0.07 9.86
N CYS A 18 6.67 -1.08 9.59
CA CYS A 18 6.63 -2.20 10.50
C CYS A 18 7.91 -3.03 10.46
N GLU A 19 8.38 -3.44 11.64
CA GLU A 19 9.49 -4.37 11.80
C GLU A 19 8.96 -5.81 11.79
N LEU A 20 9.32 -6.57 10.76
CA LEU A 20 8.93 -7.96 10.60
C LEU A 20 10.10 -8.88 11.00
N PRO A 21 9.87 -9.96 11.77
CA PRO A 21 10.91 -10.94 12.12
C PRO A 21 11.32 -11.84 10.93
N GLU A 22 10.69 -11.64 9.78
CA GLU A 22 10.84 -12.46 8.57
C GLU A 22 11.83 -11.81 7.60
N PRO A 23 12.61 -12.60 6.84
CA PRO A 23 13.59 -12.06 5.90
C PRO A 23 12.93 -11.46 4.65
N PRO A 24 13.56 -10.49 3.96
CA PRO A 24 12.97 -9.79 2.81
C PRO A 24 12.47 -10.71 1.70
N GLU A 25 13.13 -11.84 1.48
CA GLU A 25 12.75 -12.94 0.58
C GLU A 25 11.31 -13.43 0.82
N LYS A 26 10.94 -13.59 2.10
CA LYS A 26 9.61 -14.08 2.50
C LYS A 26 8.57 -12.97 2.39
N VAL A 27 8.93 -11.75 2.79
CA VAL A 27 8.05 -10.56 2.69
C VAL A 27 7.76 -10.27 1.22
N TRP A 28 8.77 -10.27 0.35
CA TRP A 28 8.64 -10.09 -1.09
C TRP A 28 7.65 -11.08 -1.71
N ARG A 29 7.75 -12.36 -1.36
CA ARG A 29 6.77 -13.38 -1.82
C ARG A 29 5.35 -13.09 -1.34
N ALA A 30 5.17 -12.57 -0.12
CA ALA A 30 3.86 -12.16 0.38
C ALA A 30 3.29 -10.91 -0.32
N LEU A 31 4.12 -10.12 -1.00
CA LEU A 31 3.72 -8.96 -1.81
C LEU A 31 3.55 -9.28 -3.31
N THR A 32 4.11 -10.38 -3.82
CA THR A 32 4.25 -10.64 -5.27
C THR A 32 3.75 -12.00 -5.77
N VAL A 33 3.39 -12.92 -4.87
CA VAL A 33 2.70 -14.16 -5.22
C VAL A 33 1.19 -13.95 -5.03
N PRO A 34 0.35 -14.10 -6.08
CA PRO A 34 -1.09 -13.80 -6.02
C PRO A 34 -1.82 -14.41 -4.82
N ASP A 35 -1.65 -15.72 -4.57
CA ASP A 35 -2.30 -16.45 -3.47
C ASP A 35 -1.87 -15.95 -2.09
N LEU A 36 -0.58 -15.56 -1.94
CA LEU A 36 -0.05 -15.06 -0.66
C LEU A 36 -0.52 -13.62 -0.42
N LEU A 37 -0.56 -12.78 -1.46
CA LEU A 37 -1.09 -11.43 -1.40
C LEU A 37 -2.60 -11.44 -1.09
N ALA A 38 -3.35 -12.34 -1.73
CA ALA A 38 -4.78 -12.51 -1.50
C ALA A 38 -5.12 -12.97 -0.07
N ALA A 39 -4.21 -13.67 0.61
CA ALA A 39 -4.44 -14.15 1.98
C ALA A 39 -4.54 -13.05 3.04
N TRP A 40 -3.93 -11.88 2.81
CA TRP A 40 -3.98 -10.73 3.73
C TRP A 40 -4.58 -9.46 3.11
N MET A 41 -4.81 -9.44 1.80
CA MET A 41 -5.32 -8.30 1.04
C MET A 41 -6.58 -8.67 0.22
N MET A 42 -6.48 -8.75 -1.11
CA MET A 42 -7.61 -9.03 -2.02
C MET A 42 -7.19 -10.01 -3.11
N PRO A 43 -8.12 -10.84 -3.67
CA PRO A 43 -7.84 -11.69 -4.83
C PRO A 43 -7.30 -10.86 -5.99
N ASN A 44 -6.26 -11.35 -6.64
CA ASN A 44 -5.51 -10.62 -7.65
C ASN A 44 -4.77 -11.58 -8.60
N ASP A 45 -4.18 -11.02 -9.66
CA ASP A 45 -3.36 -11.72 -10.65
C ASP A 45 -1.97 -11.07 -10.82
N ILE A 46 -1.40 -10.53 -9.73
CA ILE A 46 -0.13 -9.78 -9.76
C ILE A 46 1.02 -10.58 -10.38
N LYS A 47 1.84 -9.90 -11.18
CA LYS A 47 3.17 -10.35 -11.62
C LYS A 47 4.14 -9.19 -11.41
N PRO A 48 5.29 -9.38 -10.73
CA PRO A 48 6.25 -8.30 -10.45
C PRO A 48 7.12 -7.98 -11.68
N GLU A 49 6.48 -7.66 -12.81
CA GLU A 49 7.11 -7.31 -14.08
C GLU A 49 6.78 -5.86 -14.40
N ILE A 50 7.79 -5.01 -14.63
CA ILE A 50 7.60 -3.56 -14.88
C ILE A 50 6.77 -3.35 -16.16
N GLY A 51 5.74 -2.49 -16.08
CA GLY A 51 4.73 -2.31 -17.13
C GLY A 51 3.64 -3.40 -17.16
N GLY A 52 3.80 -4.46 -16.36
CA GLY A 52 2.80 -5.49 -16.16
C GLY A 52 1.54 -4.92 -15.50
N ARG A 53 0.38 -5.34 -16.00
CA ARG A 53 -0.93 -4.97 -15.45
C ARG A 53 -1.56 -6.14 -14.74
N PHE A 54 -2.26 -5.81 -13.66
CA PHE A 54 -3.00 -6.75 -12.83
C PHE A 54 -4.19 -6.01 -12.19
N ALA A 55 -5.10 -6.74 -11.55
CA ALA A 55 -6.23 -6.14 -10.87
C ALA A 55 -6.48 -6.78 -9.49
N PHE A 56 -6.94 -5.98 -8.53
CA PHE A 56 -7.57 -6.50 -7.32
C PHE A 56 -9.08 -6.62 -7.53
N ALA A 57 -9.62 -7.81 -7.29
CA ALA A 57 -11.06 -8.08 -7.38
C ALA A 57 -11.79 -7.56 -6.13
N LYS A 58 -12.86 -6.81 -6.35
CA LYS A 58 -13.75 -6.25 -5.32
C LYS A 58 -15.19 -6.69 -5.60
N ALA A 59 -16.06 -6.67 -4.59
CA ALA A 59 -17.45 -7.14 -4.75
C ALA A 59 -18.28 -6.29 -5.73
N ASP A 60 -17.90 -5.03 -5.94
CA ASP A 60 -18.58 -4.01 -6.75
C ASP A 60 -17.74 -3.52 -7.94
N GLY A 61 -16.61 -4.17 -8.24
CA GLY A 61 -15.73 -3.77 -9.35
C GLY A 61 -14.32 -4.35 -9.27
N GLN A 62 -13.37 -3.66 -9.88
CA GLN A 62 -11.95 -4.00 -9.85
C GLN A 62 -11.11 -2.74 -9.62
N ILE A 63 -9.97 -2.92 -8.96
CA ILE A 63 -8.93 -1.90 -8.86
C ILE A 63 -7.87 -2.25 -9.89
N GLU A 64 -7.64 -1.37 -10.85
CA GLU A 64 -6.65 -1.56 -11.90
C GLU A 64 -5.28 -1.10 -11.42
N CYS A 65 -4.28 -1.96 -11.60
CA CYS A 65 -2.92 -1.70 -11.18
C CYS A 65 -1.93 -1.95 -12.33
N GLU A 66 -0.88 -1.13 -12.39
CA GLU A 66 0.25 -1.27 -13.30
C GLU A 66 1.54 -1.18 -12.49
N ILE A 67 2.43 -2.16 -12.63
CA ILE A 67 3.73 -2.18 -11.95
C ILE A 67 4.60 -1.08 -12.55
N LEU A 68 4.95 -0.11 -11.71
CA LEU A 68 5.81 1.02 -12.06
C LEU A 68 7.28 0.74 -11.74
N ASP A 69 7.55 -0.15 -10.78
CA ASP A 69 8.88 -0.53 -10.33
C ASP A 69 8.87 -1.88 -9.61
N ALA A 70 9.93 -2.67 -9.77
CA ALA A 70 10.06 -3.99 -9.16
C ALA A 70 11.55 -4.38 -9.03
N GLU A 71 12.17 -4.04 -7.90
CA GLU A 71 13.45 -4.62 -7.48
C GLU A 71 13.18 -5.77 -6.50
N PRO A 72 13.49 -7.04 -6.86
CA PRO A 72 13.31 -8.17 -5.97
C PRO A 72 13.84 -7.92 -4.57
N GLU A 73 13.03 -8.24 -3.57
CA GLU A 73 13.38 -8.19 -2.14
C GLU A 73 13.66 -6.77 -1.59
N ARG A 74 13.42 -5.71 -2.38
CA ARG A 74 13.78 -4.33 -2.02
C ARG A 74 12.69 -3.28 -2.30
N LEU A 75 12.12 -3.28 -3.51
CA LEU A 75 11.20 -2.24 -3.95
C LEU A 75 10.09 -2.82 -4.82
N LEU A 76 8.84 -2.58 -4.44
CA LEU A 76 7.67 -2.81 -5.30
C LEU A 76 6.87 -1.51 -5.38
N ARG A 77 6.67 -0.97 -6.58
CA ARG A 77 5.85 0.21 -6.80
C ARG A 77 4.81 -0.07 -7.87
N TYR A 78 3.55 0.20 -7.59
CA TYR A 78 2.48 0.08 -8.58
C TYR A 78 1.45 1.20 -8.46
N SER A 79 0.79 1.50 -9.58
CA SER A 79 -0.35 2.42 -9.60
C SER A 79 -1.61 1.75 -9.03
N TRP A 80 -2.51 2.55 -8.48
CA TRP A 80 -3.79 2.13 -7.93
C TRP A 80 -4.89 2.99 -8.55
N ARG A 81 -5.73 2.39 -9.38
CA ARG A 81 -6.86 3.07 -10.02
C ARG A 81 -8.16 2.35 -9.69
N GLU A 82 -8.98 2.99 -8.87
CA GLU A 82 -10.36 2.54 -8.66
C GLU A 82 -11.24 3.05 -9.80
N ARG A 83 -11.97 2.15 -10.45
CA ARG A 83 -13.02 2.52 -11.40
C ARG A 83 -14.34 2.66 -10.64
N PRO A 84 -15.04 3.80 -10.70
CA PRO A 84 -16.35 3.92 -10.05
C PRO A 84 -17.35 2.93 -10.69
N ALA A 85 -18.18 2.31 -9.85
CA ALA A 85 -19.30 1.51 -10.32
C ALA A 85 -20.27 2.41 -11.11
N SER A 86 -20.61 2.00 -12.33
CA SER A 86 -21.21 2.85 -13.36
C SER A 86 -22.58 3.41 -12.97
N GLY A 87 -22.84 4.70 -13.22
CA GLY A 87 -24.22 5.23 -13.14
C GLY A 87 -24.37 6.72 -13.46
N ASN A 88 -23.57 7.59 -12.87
CA ASN A 88 -23.57 9.01 -13.18
C ASN A 88 -22.51 9.33 -14.24
N ALA A 89 -22.88 10.11 -15.25
CA ALA A 89 -21.94 10.70 -16.18
C ALA A 89 -21.06 11.69 -15.40
N ALA A 90 -19.86 11.21 -15.05
CA ALA A 90 -18.93 11.94 -14.21
C ALA A 90 -18.56 13.27 -14.89
N HIS A 91 -18.52 14.36 -14.14
CA HIS A 91 -18.18 15.68 -14.66
C HIS A 91 -16.77 15.66 -15.28
N PRO A 92 -16.40 16.61 -16.15
CA PRO A 92 -15.03 16.69 -16.71
C PRO A 92 -13.89 16.86 -15.69
N LEU A 93 -14.20 16.91 -14.40
CA LEU A 93 -13.29 16.98 -13.26
C LEU A 93 -13.17 15.64 -12.49
N ASP A 94 -13.88 14.60 -12.93
CA ASP A 94 -13.89 13.26 -12.34
C ASP A 94 -12.95 12.31 -13.10
N SER A 95 -11.75 12.80 -13.43
CA SER A 95 -10.66 11.95 -13.88
C SER A 95 -10.39 10.86 -12.84
N PRO A 96 -10.21 9.59 -13.24
CA PRO A 96 -9.92 8.52 -12.29
C PRO A 96 -8.66 8.86 -11.50
N ILE A 97 -8.79 8.96 -10.18
CA ILE A 97 -7.66 9.20 -9.30
C ILE A 97 -6.73 8.00 -9.40
N VAL A 98 -5.51 8.24 -9.88
CA VAL A 98 -4.45 7.26 -9.90
C VAL A 98 -3.52 7.62 -8.75
N SER A 99 -3.63 6.87 -7.66
CA SER A 99 -2.64 6.90 -6.59
C SER A 99 -1.52 5.90 -6.88
N ILE A 100 -0.44 5.97 -6.10
CA ILE A 100 0.70 5.07 -6.18
C ILE A 100 0.87 4.39 -4.82
N VAL A 101 1.17 3.09 -4.84
CA VAL A 101 1.57 2.33 -3.66
C VAL A 101 3.02 1.91 -3.83
N THR A 102 3.86 2.27 -2.87
CA THR A 102 5.30 1.97 -2.83
C THR A 102 5.62 1.16 -1.59
N PHE A 103 6.15 -0.04 -1.75
CA PHE A 103 6.70 -0.89 -0.70
C PHE A 103 8.23 -0.84 -0.75
N THR A 104 8.88 -0.54 0.37
CA THR A 104 10.33 -0.61 0.54
C THR A 104 10.65 -1.65 1.61
N LEU A 105 11.56 -2.57 1.30
CA LEU A 105 11.99 -3.66 2.17
C LEU A 105 13.48 -3.49 2.47
N ASP A 106 13.81 -3.15 3.71
CA ASP A 106 15.20 -3.05 4.18
C ASP A 106 15.51 -4.20 5.14
N ARG A 107 16.59 -4.93 4.89
CA ARG A 107 17.03 -6.00 5.80
C ARG A 107 17.52 -5.41 7.11
N THR A 108 16.98 -5.90 8.23
CA THR A 108 17.38 -5.46 9.57
C THR A 108 18.67 -6.15 10.01
N ILE A 109 19.34 -5.60 11.03
CA ILE A 109 20.53 -6.20 11.65
C ILE A 109 20.21 -7.59 12.26
N SER A 110 18.96 -7.82 12.69
CA SER A 110 18.50 -9.11 13.21
C SER A 110 18.13 -10.14 12.12
N GLY A 111 18.25 -9.78 10.83
CA GLY A 111 17.88 -10.65 9.70
C GLY A 111 16.40 -10.62 9.31
N GLY A 112 15.61 -9.78 9.97
CA GLY A 112 14.22 -9.49 9.60
C GLY A 112 14.12 -8.42 8.49
N THR A 113 12.93 -7.82 8.37
CA THR A 113 12.63 -6.79 7.37
C THR A 113 11.96 -5.58 8.01
N HIS A 114 12.57 -4.41 7.86
CA HIS A 114 11.88 -3.14 8.03
C HIS A 114 11.07 -2.88 6.76
N LEU A 115 9.75 -3.04 6.86
CA LEU A 115 8.81 -2.81 5.76
C LEU A 115 8.22 -1.41 5.87
N ARG A 116 8.44 -0.57 4.86
CA ARG A 116 7.76 0.72 4.69
C ARG A 116 6.79 0.66 3.53
N ILE A 117 5.56 1.15 3.74
CA ILE A 117 4.52 1.25 2.73
C ILE A 117 4.09 2.71 2.65
N VAL A 118 4.24 3.33 1.47
CA VAL A 118 3.73 4.67 1.18
C VAL A 118 2.59 4.51 0.18
N HIS A 119 1.45 5.13 0.47
CA HIS A 119 0.37 5.31 -0.49
C HIS A 119 0.23 6.82 -0.74
N ASP A 120 0.53 7.29 -1.95
CA ASP A 120 0.56 8.70 -2.33
C ASP A 120 -0.39 9.01 -3.50
N GLY A 121 -0.83 10.28 -3.62
CA GLY A 121 -1.74 10.72 -4.69
C GLY A 121 -3.20 10.92 -4.27
N PHE A 122 -3.50 11.02 -2.98
CA PHE A 122 -4.87 11.16 -2.44
C PHE A 122 -5.53 12.54 -2.63
N ALA A 123 -4.92 13.45 -3.38
CA ALA A 123 -5.13 14.91 -3.34
C ALA A 123 -6.56 15.46 -3.63
N ARG A 124 -7.59 14.62 -3.80
CA ARG A 124 -9.01 15.02 -3.89
C ARG A 124 -10.02 14.15 -3.13
N VAL A 125 -9.59 13.22 -2.27
CA VAL A 125 -10.51 12.47 -1.38
C VAL A 125 -10.09 12.66 0.07
N ALA A 126 -10.66 13.67 0.72
CA ALA A 126 -10.52 13.84 2.16
C ALA A 126 -11.41 12.83 2.88
N THR A 127 -10.83 11.93 3.70
CA THR A 127 -11.37 11.42 4.98
C THR A 127 -10.33 10.44 5.67
N SER A 128 -10.50 9.94 6.92
CA SER A 128 -9.50 9.25 7.81
C SER A 128 -9.71 7.75 8.26
N ALA A 129 -8.66 6.94 8.39
CA ALA A 129 -8.73 5.66 9.13
C ALA A 129 -8.06 5.78 10.50
N VAL A 130 -8.74 5.33 11.55
CA VAL A 130 -8.10 4.93 12.80
C VAL A 130 -8.24 3.42 12.91
N ALA A 131 -7.16 2.71 12.61
CA ALA A 131 -7.04 1.27 12.87
C ALA A 131 -6.15 1.06 14.09
N THR A 132 -6.70 0.48 15.15
CA THR A 132 -5.92 0.04 16.31
C THR A 132 -5.20 -1.25 15.94
N VAL A 133 -3.86 -1.21 15.84
CA VAL A 133 -3.03 -2.40 15.56
C VAL A 133 -2.14 -2.67 16.78
N GLY A 134 -1.86 -3.96 17.04
CA GLY A 134 -1.03 -4.41 18.15
C GLY A 134 0.44 -3.97 18.02
N ALA A 135 1.20 -4.16 19.11
CA ALA A 135 2.58 -3.70 19.23
C ALA A 135 3.49 -4.21 18.09
N GLY A 136 4.01 -3.29 17.27
CA GLY A 136 5.02 -3.60 16.25
C GLY A 136 5.04 -2.63 15.06
N CYS A 137 3.88 -2.17 14.59
CA CYS A 137 3.78 -1.29 13.42
C CYS A 137 3.42 0.16 13.80
N ARG A 138 3.99 1.14 13.09
CA ARG A 138 3.67 2.57 13.18
C ARG A 138 2.88 3.00 11.94
N LEU A 139 1.76 3.69 12.15
CA LEU A 139 1.02 4.42 11.11
C LEU A 139 1.29 5.92 11.28
N SER A 140 1.74 6.56 10.20
CA SER A 140 1.93 8.00 10.08
C SER A 140 0.96 8.54 9.03
N LEU A 141 0.03 9.39 9.46
CA LEU A 141 -0.91 10.10 8.60
C LEU A 141 -0.48 11.56 8.48
N ASN A 142 0.19 11.93 7.39
CA ASN A 142 0.44 13.33 7.05
C ASN A 142 -0.80 13.91 6.36
N ALA A 143 -1.88 14.09 7.14
CA ALA A 143 -3.15 14.62 6.65
C ALA A 143 -3.56 15.86 7.46
N HIS A 144 -3.94 16.93 6.77
CA HIS A 144 -4.63 18.06 7.39
C HIS A 144 -6.14 17.76 7.49
N ASN A 145 -6.66 17.61 8.73
CA ASN A 145 -8.09 17.49 9.13
C ASN A 145 -8.66 16.02 9.26
N PRO A 146 -9.42 15.64 10.33
CA PRO A 146 -9.76 14.21 10.63
C PRO A 146 -11.26 13.77 10.46
N ARG A 147 -11.50 12.42 10.47
CA ARG A 147 -12.71 11.62 10.00
C ARG A 147 -12.74 11.40 8.47
N GLN A 148 -13.34 10.38 7.83
CA GLN A 148 -13.30 8.91 8.04
C GLN A 148 -13.18 7.96 6.72
N ILE A 149 -11.97 7.68 6.13
CA ILE A 149 -11.62 6.73 5.01
C ILE A 149 -11.04 5.44 5.58
N ILE A 150 -11.45 4.26 5.12
CA ILE A 150 -10.76 2.99 5.41
C ILE A 150 -9.72 2.70 4.33
N ALA A 151 -8.42 2.79 4.67
CA ALA A 151 -7.35 2.35 3.79
C ALA A 151 -7.37 0.81 3.67
N ALA A 152 -7.70 0.29 2.49
CA ALA A 152 -7.87 -1.14 2.22
C ALA A 152 -6.58 -1.96 2.45
N ASN A 153 -5.42 -1.32 2.38
CA ASN A 153 -4.10 -1.87 2.64
C ASN A 153 -3.65 -1.79 4.12
N THR A 154 -4.58 -1.58 5.07
CA THR A 154 -4.32 -1.83 6.50
C THR A 154 -4.10 -3.32 6.73
N PRO A 155 -2.90 -3.78 7.14
CA PRO A 155 -2.63 -5.21 7.26
C PRO A 155 -3.46 -5.82 8.39
N ARG A 156 -4.38 -6.73 8.06
CA ARG A 156 -5.06 -7.58 9.04
C ARG A 156 -4.10 -8.65 9.54
N LEU A 157 -3.24 -8.27 10.49
CA LEU A 157 -2.36 -9.19 11.22
C LEU A 157 -3.16 -10.05 12.23
N SER A 158 -4.08 -10.87 11.71
CA SER A 158 -4.66 -11.99 12.44
C SER A 158 -3.88 -13.28 12.16
N LEU A 159 -2.58 -13.25 12.45
CA LEU A 159 -1.76 -14.45 12.59
C LEU A 159 -2.20 -15.20 13.85
N ARG A 160 -3.27 -16.00 13.75
CA ARG A 160 -3.54 -17.06 14.71
C ARG A 160 -2.55 -18.19 14.45
N ALA A 161 -1.67 -18.43 15.42
CA ALA A 161 -0.90 -19.66 15.46
C ALA A 161 -1.84 -20.87 15.61
N ALA A 162 -1.58 -21.90 14.82
CA ALA A 162 -2.06 -23.27 14.96
C ALA A 162 -0.95 -24.18 14.42
#